data_AF-A0A1Q6Q4H8-F1
#
_entry.id   AF-A0A1Q6Q4H8-F1
#
_cell.length_a   1.000
_cell.length_b   1.000
_cell.length_c   1.000
_cell.angle_alpha   90.00
_cell.angle_beta   90.00
_cell.angle_gamma   90.00
#
_symmetry.space_group_name_H-M   'P 1'
#
loop_
_entity.id
_entity.type
_entity.pdbx_description
1 polymer ?
#
loop_
_entity_poly.entity_id
_entity_poly.type
_entity_poly.pdbx_seq_one_letter_code
_entity_poly.pdbx_strand_id
1 'polypeptide(L)'
;MAGVGLADVQYSANGTSTYGVDMRPNFKGYSPDCYVGKVASKLGLDRDHAIDLGLPALTAPDLVDMIRDGKMPQMNMESGCYYVYPEFQDYIRKADVISIQIGSNDAFVPCVAGLWNATNHKSDALASIILSGNLRSSGSAVSTILKGIKDMELTKEEKNASWKLITSDMAKICDRIYPQTTSALISVVQEIRKLNPDVQILLMGYTDPVPFIPCWHNYFRKLNKFEKQLAETYDLTYVAIPKAKTDLDVHPTIQGHEYIANKIVNAIDVKAE
;
A
#
# COMPACT_ATOMS: atom_id res chain seq x y z
N MET A 1 1.05 17.19 -2.70
CA MET A 1 2.06 16.77 -1.70
C MET A 1 1.99 15.27 -1.62
N ALA A 2 3.13 14.58 -1.62
CA ALA A 2 3.16 13.15 -1.32
C ALA A 2 2.77 12.95 0.15
N GLY A 3 2.17 11.81 0.47
CA GLY A 3 1.82 11.43 1.84
C GLY A 3 2.96 11.65 2.82
N VAL A 4 2.64 11.86 4.11
CA VAL A 4 3.62 12.23 5.14
C VAL A 4 4.78 11.23 5.25
N GLY A 5 4.51 9.93 5.10
CA GLY A 5 5.57 8.91 5.04
C GLY A 5 6.42 8.92 3.77
N LEU A 6 5.96 9.59 2.71
CA LEU A 6 6.65 9.76 1.43
C LEU A 6 7.33 11.13 1.27
N ALA A 7 6.94 12.12 2.07
CA ALA A 7 7.40 13.50 1.96
C ALA A 7 8.90 13.67 2.22
N ASP A 8 9.47 12.81 3.09
CA ASP A 8 10.90 12.78 3.41
C ASP A 8 11.63 11.60 2.75
N VAL A 9 11.01 10.91 1.78
CA VAL A 9 11.66 9.82 1.07
C VAL A 9 12.89 10.35 0.35
N GLN A 10 14.04 9.80 0.71
CA GLN A 10 15.29 10.15 0.05
C GLN A 10 15.37 9.43 -1.28
N TYR A 11 15.11 10.15 -2.35
CA TYR A 11 15.28 9.69 -3.73
C TYR A 11 16.74 9.88 -4.15
N SER A 12 17.54 8.81 -4.20
CA SER A 12 18.84 8.87 -4.88
C SER A 12 18.72 8.28 -6.29
N ALA A 13 19.07 9.09 -7.30
CA ALA A 13 19.15 8.64 -8.68
C ALA A 13 20.42 7.80 -8.86
N ASN A 14 20.40 6.56 -8.39
CA ASN A 14 21.52 5.64 -8.58
C ASN A 14 21.45 5.03 -9.98
N GLY A 15 21.99 5.76 -10.98
CA GLY A 15 22.79 5.29 -12.14
C GLY A 15 22.37 4.11 -13.02
N THR A 16 21.35 3.32 -12.69
CA THR A 16 20.90 2.15 -13.44
C THR A 16 19.45 2.34 -13.85
N SER A 17 19.28 2.87 -15.06
CA SER A 17 18.09 2.88 -15.92
C SER A 17 16.75 3.33 -15.32
N THR A 18 16.29 4.50 -15.77
CA THR A 18 14.87 4.88 -15.97
C THR A 18 13.87 4.42 -14.88
N TYR A 19 13.71 5.25 -13.85
CA TYR A 19 12.70 5.19 -12.77
C TYR A 19 12.98 4.28 -11.54
N GLY A 20 14.24 3.92 -11.28
CA GLY A 20 14.66 3.25 -10.04
C GLY A 20 14.97 4.23 -8.90
N VAL A 21 14.10 4.29 -7.89
CA VAL A 21 14.35 5.00 -6.63
C VAL A 21 15.05 4.06 -5.66
N ASP A 22 16.27 4.40 -5.23
CA ASP A 22 16.94 3.67 -4.16
C ASP A 22 16.32 4.04 -2.80
N MET A 23 15.63 3.08 -2.19
CA MET A 23 14.91 3.25 -0.93
C MET A 23 15.75 2.89 0.29
N ARG A 24 16.97 2.36 0.13
CA ARG A 24 17.84 1.97 1.26
C ARG A 24 18.05 3.06 2.30
N PRO A 25 18.23 4.35 1.94
CA PRO A 25 18.37 5.39 2.95
C PRO A 25 17.15 5.50 3.88
N ASN A 26 15.95 5.15 3.39
CA ASN A 26 14.72 5.26 4.17
C ASN A 26 14.54 4.11 5.17
N PHE A 27 15.24 2.98 5.01
CA PHE A 27 15.16 1.85 5.95
C PHE A 27 15.45 2.28 7.39
N LYS A 28 16.39 3.22 7.55
CA LYS A 28 16.74 3.84 8.85
C LYS A 28 16.51 5.35 8.88
N GLY A 29 16.40 5.99 7.71
CA GLY A 29 16.20 7.43 7.54
C GLY A 29 14.74 7.88 7.40
N TYR A 30 13.76 7.00 7.63
CA TYR A 30 12.34 7.35 7.55
C TYR A 30 11.97 8.58 8.40
N SER A 31 10.94 9.30 7.95
CA SER A 31 10.40 10.46 8.66
C SER A 31 10.01 10.12 10.10
N PRO A 32 10.33 10.96 11.11
CA PRO A 32 9.79 10.78 12.46
C PRO A 32 8.25 10.86 12.49
N ASP A 33 7.62 11.43 11.45
CA ASP A 33 6.17 11.53 11.32
C ASP A 33 5.49 10.36 10.61
N CYS A 34 6.25 9.40 10.06
CA CYS A 34 5.67 8.14 9.60
C CYS A 34 5.31 7.24 10.81
N TYR A 35 4.56 6.17 10.58
CA TYR A 35 4.10 5.33 11.70
C TYR A 35 5.28 4.58 12.34
N VAL A 36 6.32 4.22 11.58
CA VAL A 36 7.53 3.58 12.10
C VAL A 36 8.26 4.53 13.06
N GLY A 37 8.45 5.79 12.68
CA GLY A 37 9.04 6.81 13.56
C GLY A 37 8.23 7.06 14.83
N LYS A 38 6.90 7.06 14.73
CA LYS A 38 6.01 7.21 15.89
C LYS A 38 6.02 5.97 16.79
N VAL A 39 6.12 4.76 16.25
CA VAL A 39 6.32 3.52 17.03
C VAL A 39 7.67 3.55 17.74
N ALA A 40 8.75 3.86 17.01
CA ALA A 40 10.09 3.95 17.57
C ALA A 40 10.16 4.94 18.74
N SER A 41 9.59 6.13 18.57
CA SER A 41 9.53 7.13 19.64
C SER A 41 8.74 6.66 20.87
N LYS A 42 7.66 5.89 20.71
CA LYS A 42 6.83 5.41 21.82
C LYS A 42 7.49 4.28 22.60
N LEU A 43 8.27 3.45 21.91
CA LEU A 43 8.97 2.30 22.48
C LEU A 43 10.42 2.62 22.89
N GLY A 44 10.91 3.84 22.62
CA GLY A 44 12.28 4.25 22.91
C GLY A 44 13.32 3.55 22.03
N LEU A 45 12.93 3.13 20.81
CA LEU A 45 13.82 2.44 19.86
C LEU A 45 14.62 3.45 19.04
N ASP A 46 15.89 3.13 18.80
CA ASP A 46 16.72 3.85 17.85
C ASP A 46 16.50 3.36 16.40
N ARG A 47 17.28 3.90 15.46
CA ARG A 47 17.18 3.57 14.03
C ARG A 47 17.74 2.21 13.64
N ASP A 48 18.44 1.53 14.54
CA ASP A 48 18.88 0.15 14.34
C ASP A 48 17.83 -0.87 14.80
N HIS A 49 16.89 -0.44 15.65
CA HIS A 49 15.86 -1.29 16.25
C HIS A 49 14.43 -1.02 15.74
N ALA A 50 14.22 0.03 14.95
CA ALA A 50 12.99 0.26 14.20
C ALA A 50 13.34 0.52 12.73
N ILE A 51 12.98 -0.41 11.85
CA ILE A 51 13.36 -0.42 10.43
C ILE A 51 12.11 -0.31 9.55
N ASP A 52 12.13 0.60 8.57
CA ASP A 52 11.05 0.77 7.59
C ASP A 52 11.38 0.05 6.27
N LEU A 53 10.83 -1.14 6.07
CA LEU A 53 10.99 -1.90 4.83
C LEU A 53 9.90 -1.60 3.79
N GLY A 54 9.10 -0.55 3.99
CA GLY A 54 8.06 -0.12 3.06
C GLY A 54 8.65 0.32 1.71
N LEU A 55 8.17 -0.28 0.63
CA LEU A 55 8.59 0.05 -0.73
C LEU A 55 7.41 0.63 -1.54
N PRO A 56 7.57 1.81 -2.17
CA PRO A 56 6.52 2.44 -2.96
C PRO A 56 6.03 1.53 -4.10
N ALA A 57 4.71 1.52 -4.29
CA ALA A 57 4.01 0.78 -5.34
C ALA A 57 4.24 -0.75 -5.37
N LEU A 58 4.84 -1.32 -4.33
CA LEU A 58 5.06 -2.75 -4.19
C LEU A 58 3.71 -3.47 -4.07
N THR A 59 3.51 -4.55 -4.83
CA THR A 59 2.33 -5.43 -4.72
C THR A 59 2.60 -6.60 -3.77
N ALA A 60 1.56 -7.31 -3.34
CA ALA A 60 1.74 -8.48 -2.48
C ALA A 60 2.59 -9.59 -3.14
N PRO A 61 2.43 -9.91 -4.44
CA PRO A 61 3.36 -10.81 -5.13
C PRO A 61 4.81 -10.33 -5.14
N ASP A 62 5.05 -9.03 -5.39
CA ASP A 62 6.41 -8.47 -5.36
C ASP A 62 7.04 -8.61 -3.96
N LEU A 63 6.24 -8.45 -2.89
CA LEU A 63 6.72 -8.64 -1.51
C LEU A 63 7.14 -10.09 -1.25
N VAL A 64 6.45 -11.08 -1.83
CA VAL A 64 6.86 -12.50 -1.72
C VAL A 64 8.27 -12.68 -2.26
N ASP A 65 8.56 -12.10 -3.43
CA ASP A 65 9.89 -12.17 -4.04
C ASP A 65 10.94 -11.41 -3.22
N MET A 66 10.60 -10.23 -2.68
CA MET A 66 11.49 -9.48 -1.79
C MET A 66 11.84 -10.26 -0.52
N ILE A 67 10.88 -10.95 0.11
CA ILE A 67 11.13 -11.79 1.28
C ILE A 67 12.00 -13.00 0.90
N ARG A 68 11.67 -13.68 -0.19
CA ARG A 68 12.34 -14.93 -0.59
C ARG A 68 13.77 -14.71 -1.08
N ASP A 69 13.99 -13.65 -1.87
CA ASP A 69 15.21 -13.48 -2.65
C ASP A 69 15.93 -12.14 -2.37
N GLY A 70 15.35 -11.27 -1.54
CA GLY A 70 15.85 -9.90 -1.35
C GLY A 70 15.73 -9.04 -2.60
N LYS A 71 15.00 -9.49 -3.63
CA LYS A 71 14.88 -8.78 -4.91
C LYS A 71 13.64 -9.21 -5.68
N MET A 72 13.17 -8.33 -6.56
CA MET A 72 12.22 -8.69 -7.59
C MET A 72 12.94 -9.43 -8.73
N PRO A 73 12.29 -10.40 -9.41
CA PRO A 73 12.91 -11.14 -10.52
C PRO A 73 13.07 -10.27 -11.77
N GLN A 74 12.18 -9.30 -11.94
CA GLN A 74 12.14 -8.34 -13.05
C GLN A 74 11.33 -7.12 -12.63
N MET A 75 11.37 -6.05 -13.43
CA MET A 75 10.53 -4.87 -13.21
C MET A 75 9.06 -5.25 -13.30
N ASN A 76 8.26 -4.77 -12.36
CA ASN A 76 6.81 -4.88 -12.44
C ASN A 76 6.32 -3.88 -13.51
N MET A 77 5.77 -4.40 -14.60
CA MET A 77 5.40 -3.59 -15.76
C MET A 77 4.19 -2.69 -15.51
N GLU A 78 3.33 -3.02 -14.54
CA GLU A 78 2.16 -2.20 -14.22
C GLU A 78 2.52 -1.03 -13.30
N SER A 79 3.35 -1.27 -12.28
CA SER A 79 3.78 -0.23 -11.33
C SER A 79 5.05 0.51 -11.76
N GLY A 80 5.83 -0.08 -12.67
CA GLY A 80 7.16 0.41 -13.06
C GLY A 80 8.24 0.20 -11.98
N CYS A 81 7.92 -0.44 -10.85
CA CYS A 81 8.89 -0.60 -9.77
C CYS A 81 9.81 -1.80 -10.00
N TYR A 82 11.06 -1.66 -9.53
CA TYR A 82 12.04 -2.72 -9.50
C TYR A 82 12.97 -2.51 -8.31
N TYR A 83 13.07 -3.51 -7.42
CA TYR A 83 13.82 -3.41 -6.19
C TYR A 83 14.79 -4.59 -6.02
N VAL A 84 16.00 -4.28 -5.52
CA VAL A 84 17.07 -5.24 -5.25
C VAL A 84 17.77 -4.83 -3.95
N TYR A 85 17.39 -5.45 -2.85
CA TYR A 85 17.88 -5.18 -1.49
C TYR A 85 18.18 -6.50 -0.76
N PRO A 86 19.35 -7.13 -0.97
CA PRO A 86 19.72 -8.38 -0.31
C PRO A 86 19.62 -8.33 1.23
N GLU A 87 19.81 -7.16 1.83
CA GLU A 87 19.68 -6.90 3.26
C GLU A 87 18.25 -7.08 3.81
N PHE A 88 17.23 -7.12 2.95
CA PHE A 88 15.83 -7.28 3.33
C PHE A 88 15.60 -8.54 4.17
N GLN A 89 16.25 -9.65 3.81
CA GLN A 89 16.14 -10.92 4.52
C GLN A 89 16.82 -10.87 5.89
N ASP A 90 17.94 -10.15 6.00
CA ASP A 90 18.67 -10.02 7.26
C ASP A 90 17.88 -9.23 8.30
N TYR A 91 17.14 -8.21 7.87
CA TYR A 91 16.21 -7.50 8.76
C TYR A 91 15.08 -8.42 9.24
N ILE A 92 14.49 -9.23 8.36
CA ILE A 92 13.44 -10.19 8.73
C ILE A 92 13.96 -11.23 9.74
N ARG A 93 15.15 -11.78 9.53
CA ARG A 93 15.77 -12.77 10.42
C ARG A 93 16.04 -12.24 11.83
N LYS A 94 16.23 -10.94 11.99
CA LYS A 94 16.58 -10.29 13.26
C LYS A 94 15.40 -9.62 13.97
N ALA A 95 14.24 -9.55 13.32
CA ALA A 95 13.09 -8.85 13.86
C ALA A 95 12.42 -9.64 15.00
N ASP A 96 12.10 -8.96 16.09
CA ASP A 96 11.21 -9.49 17.14
C ASP A 96 9.74 -9.34 16.73
N VAL A 97 9.42 -8.24 16.03
CA VAL A 97 8.07 -7.91 15.56
C VAL A 97 8.13 -7.44 14.10
N ILE A 98 7.21 -7.92 13.27
CA ILE A 98 7.00 -7.43 11.89
C ILE A 98 5.54 -7.00 11.74
N SER A 99 5.31 -5.72 11.40
CA SER A 99 4.00 -5.25 10.94
C SER A 99 3.91 -5.26 9.42
N ILE A 100 2.86 -5.87 8.87
CA ILE A 100 2.67 -6.03 7.42
C ILE A 100 1.40 -5.30 6.99
N GLN A 101 1.54 -4.36 6.06
CA GLN A 101 0.44 -3.76 5.32
C GLN A 101 0.77 -3.77 3.82
N ILE A 102 0.10 -4.63 3.04
CA ILE A 102 0.39 -4.83 1.60
C ILE A 102 -0.89 -5.23 0.88
N GLY A 103 -0.98 -5.15 -0.45
CA GLY A 103 -2.15 -5.65 -1.19
C GLY A 103 -3.13 -4.59 -1.68
N SER A 104 -3.08 -3.36 -1.14
CA SER A 104 -3.85 -2.24 -1.71
C SER A 104 -3.41 -1.91 -3.14
N ASN A 105 -2.09 -1.98 -3.40
CA ASN A 105 -1.50 -1.70 -4.70
C ASN A 105 -1.92 -2.69 -5.78
N ASP A 106 -2.18 -3.94 -5.41
CA ASP A 106 -2.52 -5.03 -6.34
C ASP A 106 -3.72 -4.69 -7.23
N ALA A 107 -4.75 -4.06 -6.66
CA ALA A 107 -5.89 -3.57 -7.43
C ALA A 107 -5.68 -2.13 -7.90
N PHE A 108 -4.99 -1.31 -7.11
CA PHE A 108 -4.85 0.13 -7.33
C PHE A 108 -4.06 0.43 -8.59
N VAL A 109 -2.87 -0.16 -8.71
CA VAL A 109 -1.96 0.04 -9.83
C VAL A 109 -2.63 -0.28 -11.17
N PRO A 110 -3.25 -1.46 -11.38
CA PRO A 110 -3.95 -1.73 -12.64
C PRO A 110 -5.14 -0.81 -12.92
N CYS A 111 -5.82 -0.28 -11.89
CA CYS A 111 -6.88 0.73 -12.09
C CYS A 111 -6.32 2.09 -12.52
N VAL A 112 -5.20 2.54 -11.94
CA VAL A 112 -4.47 3.75 -12.37
C VAL A 112 -4.00 3.59 -13.81
N ALA A 113 -3.30 2.49 -14.12
CA ALA A 113 -2.76 2.22 -15.44
C ALA A 113 -3.88 2.12 -16.49
N GLY A 114 -5.00 1.49 -16.14
CA GLY A 114 -6.20 1.47 -16.97
C GLY A 114 -6.73 2.87 -17.29
N LEU A 115 -6.79 3.76 -16.29
CA LEU A 115 -7.27 5.13 -16.46
C LEU A 115 -6.32 5.95 -17.32
N TRP A 116 -5.02 5.84 -17.05
CA TRP A 116 -3.96 6.44 -17.84
C TRP A 116 -4.04 6.05 -19.31
N ASN A 117 -4.27 4.77 -19.61
CA ASN A 117 -4.46 4.29 -20.96
C ASN A 117 -5.78 4.76 -21.58
N ALA A 118 -6.87 4.77 -20.80
CA ALA A 118 -8.19 5.19 -21.27
C ALA A 118 -8.25 6.67 -21.67
N THR A 119 -7.37 7.50 -21.12
CA THR A 119 -7.25 8.92 -21.45
C THR A 119 -6.11 9.23 -22.42
N ASN A 120 -5.49 8.20 -23.01
CA ASN A 120 -4.34 8.34 -23.89
C ASN A 120 -3.21 9.15 -23.24
N HIS A 121 -2.89 8.81 -21.99
CA HIS A 121 -1.78 9.38 -21.23
C HIS A 121 -1.93 10.88 -20.90
N LYS A 122 -3.18 11.38 -20.81
CA LYS A 122 -3.47 12.80 -20.52
C LYS A 122 -3.85 13.08 -19.07
N SER A 123 -3.93 12.05 -18.22
CA SER A 123 -4.78 12.15 -17.02
C SER A 123 -4.16 11.68 -15.70
N ASP A 124 -2.95 12.14 -15.38
CA ASP A 124 -2.41 11.99 -14.02
C ASP A 124 -3.36 12.62 -12.98
N ALA A 125 -4.01 13.73 -13.35
CA ALA A 125 -5.03 14.39 -12.55
C ALA A 125 -6.32 13.54 -12.40
N LEU A 126 -6.71 12.71 -13.39
CA LEU A 126 -7.92 11.88 -13.29
C LEU A 126 -7.70 10.66 -12.40
N ALA A 127 -6.53 10.02 -12.55
CA ALA A 127 -6.09 8.97 -11.65
C ALA A 127 -6.10 9.51 -10.22
N SER A 128 -5.48 10.68 -10.01
CA SER A 128 -5.52 11.37 -8.73
C SER A 128 -6.95 11.66 -8.26
N ILE A 129 -7.87 12.16 -9.09
CA ILE A 129 -9.26 12.47 -8.68
C ILE A 129 -10.07 11.22 -8.30
N ILE A 130 -10.02 10.17 -9.11
CA ILE A 130 -10.78 8.92 -8.87
C ILE A 130 -10.26 8.18 -7.65
N LEU A 131 -8.95 8.25 -7.47
CA LEU A 131 -8.26 7.52 -6.44
C LEU A 131 -8.02 8.38 -5.21
N SER A 132 -8.39 9.66 -5.22
CA SER A 132 -8.20 10.56 -4.10
C SER A 132 -9.38 10.59 -3.13
N GLY A 133 -9.07 11.00 -1.91
CA GLY A 133 -10.05 11.45 -0.93
C GLY A 133 -10.93 12.63 -1.39
N ASN A 134 -10.75 13.19 -2.59
CA ASN A 134 -11.66 14.21 -3.14
C ASN A 134 -13.10 13.72 -3.25
N LEU A 135 -13.31 12.40 -3.45
CA LEU A 135 -14.64 11.78 -3.44
C LEU A 135 -15.26 11.74 -2.04
N ARG A 136 -14.47 11.88 -0.97
CA ARG A 136 -14.95 11.89 0.42
C ARG A 136 -15.47 13.24 0.87
N SER A 137 -14.95 14.33 0.29
CA SER A 137 -15.37 15.70 0.59
C SER A 137 -16.42 16.24 -0.38
N SER A 138 -16.59 15.62 -1.54
CA SER A 138 -17.59 16.04 -2.52
C SER A 138 -18.93 15.37 -2.21
N GLY A 139 -20.01 16.15 -2.10
CA GLY A 139 -21.37 15.61 -1.92
C GLY A 139 -21.84 14.66 -3.04
N SER A 140 -21.02 14.43 -4.08
CA SER A 140 -21.20 13.39 -5.09
C SER A 140 -19.84 13.03 -5.74
N ALA A 141 -19.42 11.77 -5.56
CA ALA A 141 -18.25 11.20 -6.21
C ALA A 141 -18.34 11.29 -7.75
N VAL A 142 -19.54 11.04 -8.28
CA VAL A 142 -19.81 11.07 -9.73
C VAL A 142 -19.63 12.48 -10.32
N SER A 143 -20.11 13.53 -9.65
CA SER A 143 -19.98 14.90 -10.17
C SER A 143 -18.53 15.39 -10.21
N THR A 144 -17.71 14.95 -9.25
CA THR A 144 -16.28 15.29 -9.16
C THR A 144 -15.48 14.61 -10.28
N ILE A 145 -15.78 13.34 -10.54
CA ILE A 145 -15.24 12.59 -11.66
C ILE A 145 -15.65 13.24 -13.00
N LEU A 146 -16.93 13.60 -13.15
CA LEU A 146 -17.44 14.25 -14.37
C LEU A 146 -16.77 15.60 -14.62
N LYS A 147 -16.49 16.38 -13.56
CA LYS A 147 -15.74 17.63 -13.67
C LYS A 147 -14.30 17.37 -14.11
N GLY A 148 -13.60 16.42 -13.48
CA GLY A 148 -12.24 16.03 -13.89
C GLY A 148 -12.17 15.62 -15.36
N ILE A 149 -13.11 14.80 -15.83
CA ILE A 149 -13.21 14.38 -17.24
C ILE A 149 -13.48 15.59 -18.17
N LYS A 150 -14.30 16.55 -17.74
CA LYS A 150 -14.63 17.75 -18.52
C LYS A 150 -13.42 18.66 -18.69
N ASP A 151 -12.59 18.78 -17.66
CA ASP A 151 -11.42 19.68 -17.64
C ASP A 151 -10.24 19.15 -18.47
N MET A 152 -10.26 17.88 -18.92
CA MET A 152 -9.14 17.21 -19.61
C MET A 152 -9.20 17.21 -21.14
N GLU A 153 -10.13 17.96 -21.76
CA GLU A 153 -10.30 18.04 -23.23
C GLU A 153 -10.28 16.67 -23.95
N LEU A 154 -10.79 15.62 -23.30
CA LEU A 154 -10.76 14.25 -23.83
C LEU A 154 -11.62 14.12 -25.11
N THR A 155 -11.17 13.30 -26.05
CA THR A 155 -11.97 12.89 -27.22
C THR A 155 -13.21 12.11 -26.78
N LYS A 156 -14.16 11.89 -27.69
CA LYS A 156 -15.37 11.11 -27.38
C LYS A 156 -14.99 9.67 -27.01
N GLU A 157 -14.00 9.11 -27.69
CA GLU A 157 -13.49 7.75 -27.48
C GLU A 157 -12.81 7.63 -26.11
N GLU A 158 -11.94 8.58 -25.76
CA GLU A 158 -11.26 8.64 -24.46
C GLU A 158 -12.26 8.80 -23.30
N LYS A 159 -13.30 9.64 -23.47
CA LYS A 159 -14.40 9.77 -22.49
C LYS A 159 -15.15 8.46 -22.30
N ASN A 160 -15.50 7.78 -23.38
CA ASN A 160 -16.22 6.51 -23.32
C ASN A 160 -15.37 5.40 -22.66
N ALA A 161 -14.08 5.32 -22.98
CA ALA A 161 -13.15 4.38 -22.36
C ALA A 161 -13.00 4.64 -20.86
N SER A 162 -12.81 5.90 -20.47
CA SER A 162 -12.70 6.31 -19.06
C SER A 162 -13.98 5.98 -18.30
N TRP A 163 -15.15 6.26 -18.89
CA TRP A 163 -16.44 5.95 -18.29
C TRP A 163 -16.65 4.43 -18.10
N LYS A 164 -16.33 3.64 -19.13
CA LYS A 164 -16.41 2.18 -19.06
C LYS A 164 -15.52 1.61 -17.95
N LEU A 165 -14.32 2.17 -17.79
CA LEU A 165 -13.42 1.76 -16.72
C LEU A 165 -14.01 2.05 -15.33
N ILE A 166 -14.45 3.29 -15.10
CA ILE A 166 -14.99 3.74 -13.81
C ILE A 166 -16.26 2.99 -13.42
N THR A 167 -17.13 2.70 -14.40
CA THR A 167 -18.45 2.10 -14.13
C THR A 167 -18.48 0.57 -14.21
N SER A 168 -17.51 -0.06 -14.88
CA SER A 168 -17.54 -1.51 -15.10
C SER A 168 -16.17 -2.18 -14.93
N ASP A 169 -15.15 -1.76 -15.67
CA ASP A 169 -13.91 -2.56 -15.74
C ASP A 169 -13.10 -2.53 -14.43
N MET A 170 -13.22 -1.47 -13.61
CA MET A 170 -12.63 -1.45 -12.26
C MET A 170 -13.15 -2.60 -11.37
N ALA A 171 -14.46 -2.89 -11.42
CA ALA A 171 -15.01 -4.00 -10.64
C ALA A 171 -14.43 -5.36 -11.09
N LYS A 172 -14.25 -5.54 -12.41
CA LYS A 172 -13.63 -6.75 -12.97
C LYS A 172 -12.16 -6.87 -12.57
N ILE A 173 -11.43 -5.76 -12.49
CA ILE A 173 -10.05 -5.74 -11.97
C ILE A 173 -10.04 -6.22 -10.51
N CYS A 174 -10.86 -5.61 -9.65
CA CYS A 174 -10.94 -6.00 -8.23
C CYS A 174 -11.28 -7.49 -8.06
N ASP A 175 -12.28 -8.00 -8.79
CA ASP A 175 -12.70 -9.41 -8.68
C ASP A 175 -11.64 -10.38 -9.22
N ARG A 176 -10.92 -10.01 -10.28
CA ARG A 176 -9.82 -10.82 -10.83
C ARG A 176 -8.59 -10.84 -9.90
N ILE A 177 -8.24 -9.70 -9.33
CA ILE A 177 -7.02 -9.53 -8.52
C ILE A 177 -7.18 -10.09 -7.12
N TYR A 178 -8.36 -9.96 -6.51
CA TYR A 178 -8.61 -10.42 -5.14
C TYR A 178 -8.06 -11.82 -4.81
N PRO A 179 -8.34 -12.90 -5.58
CA PRO A 179 -7.76 -14.22 -5.29
C PRO A 179 -6.23 -14.23 -5.36
N GLN A 180 -5.61 -13.46 -6.27
CA GLN A 180 -4.15 -13.37 -6.40
C GLN A 180 -3.53 -12.70 -5.18
N THR A 181 -4.09 -11.56 -4.76
CA THR A 181 -3.67 -10.85 -3.52
C THR A 181 -3.75 -11.77 -2.31
N THR A 182 -4.87 -12.49 -2.14
CA THR A 182 -5.05 -13.36 -0.98
C THR A 182 -4.08 -14.55 -0.97
N SER A 183 -3.76 -15.10 -2.14
CA SER A 183 -2.75 -16.16 -2.28
C SER A 183 -1.34 -15.64 -1.97
N ALA A 184 -1.02 -14.42 -2.40
CA ALA A 184 0.25 -13.78 -2.10
C ALA A 184 0.40 -13.45 -0.61
N LEU A 185 -0.65 -12.96 0.05
CA LEU A 185 -0.65 -12.70 1.50
C LEU A 185 -0.37 -13.97 2.31
N ILE A 186 -0.93 -15.12 1.91
CA ILE A 186 -0.59 -16.42 2.51
C ILE A 186 0.92 -16.70 2.34
N SER A 187 1.43 -16.50 1.13
CA SER A 187 2.84 -16.75 0.81
C SER A 187 3.77 -15.82 1.58
N VAL A 188 3.42 -14.54 1.74
CA VAL A 188 4.17 -13.56 2.56
C VAL A 188 4.37 -14.08 3.98
N VAL A 189 3.28 -14.53 4.62
CA VAL A 189 3.35 -15.08 5.99
C VAL A 189 4.24 -16.32 6.03
N GLN A 190 4.07 -17.24 5.08
CA GLN A 190 4.84 -18.48 5.02
C GLN A 190 6.34 -18.23 4.79
N GLU A 191 6.70 -17.35 3.87
CA GLU A 191 8.10 -17.02 3.57
C GLU A 191 8.76 -16.27 4.74
N ILE A 192 8.04 -15.38 5.44
CA ILE A 192 8.55 -14.77 6.68
C ILE A 192 8.83 -15.84 7.73
N ARG A 193 7.90 -16.76 7.96
CA ARG A 193 8.07 -17.85 8.95
C ARG A 193 9.20 -18.81 8.61
N LYS A 194 9.56 -18.97 7.32
CA LYS A 194 10.76 -19.74 6.93
C LYS A 194 12.05 -19.04 7.34
N LEU A 195 12.09 -17.71 7.25
CA LEU A 195 13.27 -16.92 7.62
C LEU A 195 13.37 -16.69 9.13
N ASN A 196 12.23 -16.50 9.79
CA ASN A 196 12.13 -16.22 11.21
C ASN A 196 10.89 -16.92 11.80
N PRO A 197 11.03 -18.16 12.30
CA PRO A 197 9.92 -18.94 12.82
C PRO A 197 9.24 -18.32 14.04
N ASP A 198 9.97 -17.55 14.86
CA ASP A 198 9.52 -17.08 16.18
C ASP A 198 8.99 -15.65 16.18
N VAL A 199 9.15 -14.90 15.08
CA VAL A 199 8.74 -13.48 15.00
C VAL A 199 7.26 -13.26 15.31
N GLN A 200 6.93 -12.20 16.04
CA GLN A 200 5.55 -11.75 16.15
C GLN A 200 5.14 -11.03 14.87
N ILE A 201 4.11 -11.52 14.18
CA ILE A 201 3.58 -10.86 12.98
C ILE A 201 2.30 -10.12 13.32
N LEU A 202 2.28 -8.82 13.04
CA LEU A 202 1.11 -7.96 13.09
C LEU A 202 0.59 -7.75 11.67
N LEU A 203 -0.56 -8.33 11.35
CA LEU A 203 -1.21 -8.16 10.04
C LEU A 203 -2.13 -6.95 10.10
N MET A 204 -1.74 -5.88 9.40
CA MET A 204 -2.38 -4.58 9.48
C MET A 204 -3.54 -4.49 8.48
N GLY A 205 -4.73 -4.20 8.99
CA GLY A 205 -5.90 -3.99 8.14
C GLY A 205 -5.78 -2.76 7.21
N TYR A 206 -6.85 -2.50 6.48
CA TYR A 206 -6.94 -1.41 5.51
C TYR A 206 -7.98 -0.39 5.95
N THR A 207 -7.62 0.89 5.86
CA THR A 207 -8.63 1.95 5.74
C THR A 207 -9.11 1.97 4.30
N ASP A 208 -10.42 1.92 4.07
CA ASP A 208 -11.00 2.15 2.75
C ASP A 208 -10.92 3.64 2.40
N PRO A 209 -10.03 4.05 1.48
CA PRO A 209 -9.80 5.45 1.21
C PRO A 209 -10.75 6.01 0.13
N VAL A 210 -11.60 5.18 -0.47
CA VAL A 210 -12.53 5.57 -1.54
C VAL A 210 -13.91 4.88 -1.35
N PRO A 211 -14.56 5.06 -0.17
CA PRO A 211 -15.74 4.28 0.21
C PRO A 211 -16.96 4.53 -0.69
N PHE A 212 -16.94 5.60 -1.48
CA PHE A 212 -18.03 5.97 -2.38
C PHE A 212 -17.98 5.24 -3.74
N ILE A 213 -16.92 4.47 -4.02
CA ILE A 213 -16.88 3.58 -5.19
C ILE A 213 -17.17 2.14 -4.73
N PRO A 214 -18.31 1.54 -5.12
CA PRO A 214 -18.76 0.26 -4.57
C PRO A 214 -17.78 -0.90 -4.74
N CYS A 215 -17.06 -0.99 -5.87
CA CYS A 215 -16.11 -2.08 -6.09
C CYS A 215 -14.89 -1.97 -5.16
N TRP A 216 -14.40 -0.76 -4.88
CA TRP A 216 -13.32 -0.53 -3.93
C TRP A 216 -13.74 -0.82 -2.50
N HIS A 217 -14.91 -0.33 -2.10
CA HIS A 217 -15.47 -0.62 -0.78
C HIS A 217 -15.60 -2.12 -0.55
N ASN A 218 -16.12 -2.84 -1.54
CA ASN A 218 -16.24 -4.29 -1.49
C ASN A 218 -14.87 -4.99 -1.42
N TYR A 219 -13.88 -4.52 -2.19
CA TYR A 219 -12.52 -5.07 -2.20
C TYR A 219 -11.84 -4.94 -0.83
N PHE A 220 -11.78 -3.73 -0.26
CA PHE A 220 -11.17 -3.50 1.06
C PHE A 220 -11.92 -4.21 2.19
N ARG A 221 -13.25 -4.30 2.11
CA ARG A 221 -14.05 -5.09 3.07
C ARG A 221 -13.70 -6.57 3.00
N LYS A 222 -13.56 -7.14 1.79
CA LYS A 222 -13.16 -8.54 1.60
C LYS A 222 -11.73 -8.77 2.11
N LEU A 223 -10.78 -7.89 1.79
CA LEU A 223 -9.39 -7.98 2.27
C LEU A 223 -9.31 -7.94 3.80
N ASN A 224 -9.94 -6.97 4.46
CA ASN A 224 -9.98 -6.90 5.93
C ASN A 224 -10.57 -8.18 6.56
N LYS A 225 -11.62 -8.75 5.95
CA LYS A 225 -12.19 -10.02 6.42
C LYS A 225 -11.18 -11.17 6.25
N PHE A 226 -10.51 -11.23 5.10
CA PHE A 226 -9.53 -12.26 4.81
C PHE A 226 -8.32 -12.18 5.74
N GLU A 227 -7.74 -11.00 5.96
CA GLU A 227 -6.59 -10.84 6.86
C GLU A 227 -6.93 -11.24 8.29
N LYS A 228 -8.13 -10.93 8.77
CA LYS A 228 -8.60 -11.42 10.07
C LYS A 228 -8.60 -12.96 10.11
N GLN A 229 -9.12 -13.62 9.07
CA GLN A 229 -9.13 -15.09 8.98
C GLN A 229 -7.71 -15.67 8.85
N LEU A 230 -6.83 -14.98 8.11
CA LEU A 230 -5.43 -15.38 7.94
C LEU A 230 -4.68 -15.32 9.27
N ALA A 231 -4.90 -14.24 10.04
CA ALA A 231 -4.33 -14.09 11.37
C ALA A 231 -4.80 -15.20 12.32
N GLU A 232 -6.09 -15.54 12.31
CA GLU A 232 -6.63 -16.68 13.07
C GLU A 232 -6.00 -18.02 12.63
N THR A 233 -5.79 -18.21 11.32
CA THR A 233 -5.26 -19.47 10.76
C THR A 233 -3.77 -19.68 11.06
N TYR A 234 -2.98 -18.61 11.10
CA TYR A 234 -1.52 -18.67 11.25
C TYR A 234 -1.00 -18.14 12.61
N ASP A 235 -1.89 -17.98 13.60
CA ASP A 235 -1.59 -17.41 14.92
C ASP A 235 -0.84 -16.05 14.86
N LEU A 236 -1.37 -15.15 14.03
CA LEU A 236 -0.88 -13.78 13.89
C LEU A 236 -1.79 -12.83 14.67
N THR A 237 -1.33 -11.60 14.89
CA THR A 237 -2.18 -10.56 15.47
C THR A 237 -2.77 -9.70 14.36
N TYR A 238 -4.09 -9.73 14.19
CA TYR A 238 -4.77 -8.79 13.27
C TYR A 238 -4.97 -7.43 13.93
N VAL A 239 -4.46 -6.38 13.29
CA VAL A 239 -4.52 -5.00 13.80
C VAL A 239 -5.43 -4.16 12.92
N ALA A 240 -6.66 -3.93 13.39
CA ALA A 240 -7.65 -3.14 12.66
C ALA A 240 -7.32 -1.64 12.70
N ILE A 241 -7.20 -1.03 11.52
CA ILE A 241 -6.98 0.41 11.37
C ILE A 241 -8.09 1.15 10.59
N PRO A 242 -9.39 0.91 10.83
CA PRO A 242 -10.48 1.42 9.98
C PRO A 242 -10.65 2.95 9.99
N LYS A 243 -9.95 3.66 10.87
CA LYS A 243 -10.09 5.10 11.13
C LYS A 243 -8.81 5.88 10.83
N ALA A 244 -7.84 5.31 10.12
CA ALA A 244 -6.64 6.04 9.79
C ALA A 244 -7.02 7.23 8.90
N LYS A 245 -6.71 8.45 9.36
CA LYS A 245 -7.01 9.66 8.60
C LYS A 245 -6.04 9.79 7.43
N THR A 246 -6.56 9.77 6.21
CA THR A 246 -5.77 9.87 4.99
C THR A 246 -5.97 11.22 4.29
N ASP A 247 -4.95 11.65 3.55
CA ASP A 247 -4.97 12.85 2.71
C ASP A 247 -5.67 12.54 1.37
N LEU A 248 -5.69 13.54 0.48
CA LEU A 248 -6.24 13.43 -0.87
C LEU A 248 -5.54 12.31 -1.64
N ASP A 249 -4.23 12.17 -1.56
CA ASP A 249 -3.51 11.10 -2.26
C ASP A 249 -3.64 9.71 -1.60
N VAL A 250 -4.61 9.54 -0.69
CA VAL A 250 -4.96 8.34 0.06
C VAL A 250 -3.94 7.82 1.05
N HIS A 251 -2.77 8.44 1.14
CA HIS A 251 -1.80 8.12 2.18
C HIS A 251 -2.25 8.67 3.54
N PRO A 252 -1.86 8.03 4.66
CA PRO A 252 -2.12 8.57 5.99
C PRO A 252 -1.54 9.97 6.18
N THR A 253 -2.31 10.84 6.83
CA THR A 253 -1.83 12.12 7.38
C THR A 253 -0.95 11.88 8.61
N ILE A 254 -0.32 12.92 9.18
CA ILE A 254 0.42 12.81 10.45
C ILE A 254 -0.46 12.17 11.55
N GLN A 255 -1.73 12.60 11.65
CA GLN A 255 -2.71 12.05 12.59
C GLN A 255 -3.07 10.59 12.25
N GLY A 256 -3.11 10.23 10.96
CA GLY A 256 -3.30 8.86 10.51
C GLY A 256 -2.14 7.95 10.91
N HIS A 257 -0.90 8.40 10.69
CA HIS A 257 0.31 7.70 11.12
C HIS A 257 0.37 7.53 12.65
N GLU A 258 -0.02 8.56 13.41
CA GLU A 258 -0.10 8.47 14.88
C GLU A 258 -1.14 7.45 15.34
N TYR A 259 -2.32 7.43 14.71
CA TYR A 259 -3.34 6.43 14.98
C TYR A 259 -2.83 5.00 14.70
N ILE A 260 -2.19 4.78 13.55
CA ILE A 260 -1.62 3.48 13.17
C ILE A 260 -0.53 3.07 14.18
N ALA A 261 0.38 3.97 14.53
CA ALA A 261 1.44 3.70 15.49
C ALA A 261 0.89 3.27 16.87
N ASN A 262 -0.14 3.95 17.38
CA ASN A 262 -0.81 3.56 18.63
C ASN A 262 -1.44 2.16 18.53
N LYS A 263 -1.99 1.80 17.36
CA LYS A 263 -2.56 0.46 17.15
C LYS A 263 -1.48 -0.63 17.13
N ILE A 264 -0.31 -0.34 16.56
CA ILE A 264 0.83 -1.25 16.56
C ILE A 264 1.36 -1.46 17.98
N VAL A 265 1.67 -0.37 18.71
CA VAL A 265 2.20 -0.45 20.08
C VAL A 265 1.29 -1.28 20.97
N ASN A 266 -0.02 -0.98 20.97
CA ASN A 266 -0.98 -1.73 21.78
C ASN A 266 -1.12 -3.21 21.38
N ALA A 267 -0.74 -3.60 20.17
CA ALA A 267 -0.83 -4.98 19.68
C ALA A 267 0.43 -5.80 20.01
N ILE A 268 1.58 -5.14 20.18
CA ILE A 268 2.83 -5.79 20.62
C ILE A 268 2.64 -6.35 22.04
N ASP A 269 2.01 -5.57 22.93
CA ASP A 269 1.84 -5.89 24.35
C ASP A 269 0.95 -7.11 24.64
N VAL A 270 0.11 -7.55 23.70
CA VAL A 270 -0.97 -8.54 23.95
C VAL A 270 -0.46 -10.00 23.99
N LYS A 271 0.79 -10.30 23.59
CA LYS A 271 1.38 -11.65 23.65
C LYS A 271 2.43 -11.85 24.76
N ALA A 272 2.64 -10.86 25.64
CA ALA A 272 3.68 -10.92 26.68
C ALA A 272 3.25 -11.59 28.01
N GLU A 273 2.13 -12.35 28.04
CA GLU A 273 1.66 -13.11 29.21
C GLU A 273 1.83 -14.62 29.04
#